data_AF-A0A9P8CW07-F1
#
_entry.id   AF-A0A9P8CW07-F1
#
_cell.length_a   1.000
_cell.length_b   1.000
_cell.length_c   1.000
_cell.angle_alpha   90.00
_cell.angle_beta   90.00
_cell.angle_gamma   90.00
#
_symmetry.space_group_name_H-M   'P 1'
#
loop_
_entity.id
_entity.type
_entity.pdbx_description
1 polymer ?
#
loop_
_entity_poly.entity_id
_entity_poly.type
_entity_poly.pdbx_seq_one_letter_code
_entity_poly.pdbx_strand_id
1 'polypeptide(L)'
;MEEYLTSSEAFAKALKGAQTSHTEKIRLAKEAWRRADLVLPHKQEFLLEWLCNVLVKASTPSKNPKDTSPNTLLDQEYWDLFKDMLRSITQCRKGHSKNGFVSLRHQTDRSVSGPELANSQAPGVLLRVPVIPMFTALVQRLSPHSSSAPTPISSKSSKKSKSPAPSSPKESDLEQPSSLVLESAFVCFDLLSSPIMTEWFQPTLEQYTPLVQAILEALIAMVQDVSGIDLKTQEIVLQIAHVVLDRFRRLVIIQPNQKKVFGLVAGKLFEPLVRARVAIRMAPELLSRSECQDAIGAILRTGLFHQEHLQEYTAGYVVGDEKSLQSYQKQLFEQIATLAKSEYATAVLDALPVLLCYFVEETRRKQRHLASSGFDRGLDSARETEFSFFKIIYVLAKKQLPQLTEQPSETSIGHLCDIMEALNSLLSTILDLNIYQPSNNEGADQYVFMNTSFGSIYSCLTTAKALENGRLQCISLAGIVVLAQLDDRLLKPHLDSLWSILLSPFLEARDAALELAKTLLVIYGKSSDLKTFLTSF
;
A
#
# COMPACT_ATOMS: atom_id res chain seq x y z
N MET A 1 -0.39 3.40 49.80
CA MET A 1 0.29 2.62 48.75
C MET A 1 0.64 1.22 49.22
N GLU A 2 1.36 1.06 50.34
CA GLU A 2 1.66 -0.27 50.91
C GLU A 2 0.39 -1.08 51.17
N GLU A 3 -0.69 -0.42 51.59
CA GLU A 3 -2.02 -1.03 51.77
C GLU A 3 -2.51 -1.81 50.55
N TYR A 4 -2.27 -1.33 49.32
CA TYR A 4 -2.70 -2.00 48.10
C TYR A 4 -1.83 -3.20 47.72
N LEU A 5 -0.63 -3.32 48.28
CA LEU A 5 0.31 -4.40 48.03
C LEU A 5 0.27 -5.48 49.13
N THR A 6 -0.62 -5.33 50.13
CA THR A 6 -0.78 -6.29 51.22
C THR A 6 -1.39 -7.62 50.78
N SER A 7 -2.20 -7.64 49.72
CA SER A 7 -2.78 -8.85 49.15
C SER A 7 -2.96 -8.75 47.63
N SER A 8 -2.94 -9.89 46.96
CA SER A 8 -3.19 -9.97 45.51
C SER A 8 -4.60 -9.47 45.12
N GLU A 9 -5.58 -9.68 45.99
CA GLU A 9 -6.95 -9.19 45.81
C GLU A 9 -7.03 -7.66 45.92
N ALA A 10 -6.41 -7.07 46.95
CA ALA A 10 -6.38 -5.62 47.14
C ALA A 10 -5.69 -4.94 45.96
N PHE A 11 -4.58 -5.52 45.49
CA PHE A 11 -3.85 -5.04 44.31
C PHE A 11 -4.71 -5.09 43.04
N ALA A 12 -5.34 -6.24 42.76
CA ALA A 12 -6.18 -6.40 41.59
C ALA A 12 -7.39 -5.46 41.61
N LYS A 13 -7.99 -5.26 42.80
CA LYS A 13 -9.10 -4.32 43.01
C LYS A 13 -8.66 -2.87 42.82
N ALA A 14 -7.46 -2.50 43.26
CA ALA A 14 -6.90 -1.17 43.05
C ALA A 14 -6.65 -0.87 41.56
N LEU A 15 -6.11 -1.82 40.81
CA LEU A 15 -5.83 -1.65 39.38
C LEU A 15 -7.09 -1.66 38.49
N LYS A 16 -8.09 -2.49 38.82
CA LYS A 16 -9.33 -2.62 38.04
C LYS A 16 -10.46 -1.70 38.50
N GLY A 17 -10.41 -1.21 39.73
CA GLY A 17 -11.47 -0.40 40.33
C GLY A 17 -11.53 1.03 39.78
N ALA A 18 -12.71 1.64 39.83
CA ALA A 18 -12.91 3.04 39.42
C ALA A 18 -12.42 4.06 40.47
N GLN A 19 -12.17 3.61 41.72
CA GLN A 19 -11.80 4.48 42.84
C GLN A 19 -10.35 4.99 42.77
N THR A 20 -9.49 4.29 42.02
CA THR A 20 -8.08 4.65 41.85
C THR A 20 -7.91 5.49 40.59
N SER A 21 -7.25 6.63 40.70
CA SER A 21 -6.93 7.49 39.54
C SER A 21 -6.00 6.77 38.55
N HIS A 22 -6.00 7.21 37.29
CA HIS A 22 -5.14 6.62 36.24
C HIS A 22 -3.65 6.71 36.59
N THR A 23 -3.19 7.89 37.03
CA THR A 23 -1.82 8.11 37.50
C THR A 23 -1.44 7.19 38.65
N GLU A 24 -2.33 6.99 39.63
CA GLU A 24 -2.05 6.08 40.75
C GLU A 24 -2.03 4.62 40.29
N LYS A 25 -2.89 4.22 39.35
CA LYS A 25 -2.86 2.87 38.77
C LYS A 25 -1.56 2.56 38.04
N ILE A 26 -1.09 3.46 37.17
CA ILE A 26 0.16 3.24 36.43
C ILE A 26 1.37 3.22 37.38
N ARG A 27 1.37 4.11 38.38
CA ARG A 27 2.39 4.14 39.43
C ARG A 27 2.43 2.86 40.25
N LEU A 28 1.27 2.36 40.67
CA LEU A 28 1.13 1.09 41.41
C LEU A 28 1.60 -0.11 40.56
N ALA A 29 1.27 -0.14 39.26
CA ALA A 29 1.70 -1.18 38.34
C ALA A 29 3.21 -1.17 38.09
N LYS A 30 3.83 0.01 37.94
CA LYS A 30 5.29 0.19 37.82
C LYS A 30 6.01 -0.32 39.07
N GLU A 31 5.53 0.06 40.25
CA GLU A 31 6.11 -0.36 41.53
C GLU A 31 6.00 -1.88 41.70
N ALA A 32 4.80 -2.43 41.45
CA ALA A 32 4.61 -3.86 41.48
C ALA A 32 5.56 -4.56 40.51
N TRP A 33 5.68 -4.11 39.26
CA TRP A 33 6.57 -4.70 38.26
C TRP A 33 8.04 -4.78 38.74
N ARG A 34 8.57 -3.69 39.32
CA ARG A 34 9.97 -3.58 39.77
C ARG A 34 10.31 -4.40 41.01
N ARG A 35 9.34 -4.62 41.90
CA ARG A 35 9.55 -5.32 43.18
C ARG A 35 9.67 -6.83 43.02
N ALA A 36 10.89 -7.36 43.20
CA ALA A 36 11.13 -8.81 43.17
C ALA A 36 10.59 -9.55 44.41
N ASP A 37 10.43 -8.84 45.53
CA ASP A 37 9.93 -9.35 46.79
C ASP A 37 8.40 -9.50 46.83
N LEU A 38 7.69 -8.89 45.87
CA LEU A 38 6.24 -8.94 45.78
C LEU A 38 5.76 -10.26 45.18
N VAL A 39 5.24 -11.15 46.03
CA VAL A 39 4.69 -12.45 45.63
C VAL A 39 3.25 -12.29 45.16
N LEU A 40 3.08 -12.11 43.84
CA LEU A 40 1.77 -12.15 43.18
C LEU A 40 1.71 -13.39 42.28
N PRO A 41 0.67 -14.25 42.41
CA PRO A 41 0.46 -15.35 41.46
C PRO A 41 0.37 -14.80 40.03
N HIS A 42 1.17 -15.35 39.12
CA HIS A 42 1.19 -14.93 37.70
C HIS A 42 1.35 -13.42 37.52
N LYS A 43 2.25 -12.82 38.32
CA LYS A 43 2.48 -11.37 38.37
C LYS A 43 2.69 -10.76 36.98
N GLN A 44 3.54 -11.38 36.16
CA GLN A 44 3.93 -10.83 34.87
C GLN A 44 2.76 -10.87 33.89
N GLU A 45 2.05 -12.00 33.85
CA GLU A 45 0.88 -12.23 33.03
C GLU A 45 -0.24 -11.27 33.37
N PHE A 46 -0.55 -11.17 34.66
CA PHE A 46 -1.61 -10.31 35.17
C PHE A 46 -1.37 -8.84 34.82
N LEU A 47 -0.15 -8.36 35.04
CA LEU A 47 0.22 -6.97 34.75
C LEU A 47 0.21 -6.66 33.25
N LEU A 48 0.78 -7.55 32.44
CA LEU A 48 0.81 -7.40 30.99
C LEU A 48 -0.60 -7.43 30.39
N GLU A 49 -1.44 -8.36 30.83
CA GLU A 49 -2.84 -8.47 30.40
C GLU A 49 -3.65 -7.25 30.84
N TRP A 50 -3.47 -6.78 32.07
CA TRP A 50 -4.10 -5.55 32.56
C TRP A 50 -3.70 -4.34 31.70
N LEU A 51 -2.40 -4.16 31.44
CA LEU A 51 -1.89 -3.02 30.67
C LEU A 51 -2.40 -3.04 29.23
N CYS A 52 -2.33 -4.20 28.56
CA CYS A 52 -2.88 -4.36 27.21
C CYS A 52 -4.38 -4.06 27.17
N ASN A 53 -5.15 -4.55 28.16
CA ASN A 53 -6.59 -4.26 28.23
C ASN A 53 -6.88 -2.78 28.44
N VAL A 54 -6.06 -2.07 29.24
CA VAL A 54 -6.22 -0.62 29.44
C VAL A 54 -5.97 0.15 28.13
N LEU A 55 -4.86 -0.14 27.45
CA LEU A 55 -4.51 0.52 26.18
C LEU A 55 -5.51 0.19 25.06
N VAL A 56 -5.97 -1.06 24.96
CA VAL A 56 -6.98 -1.47 23.97
C VAL A 56 -8.34 -0.83 24.28
N LYS A 57 -8.75 -0.71 25.55
CA LYS A 57 -9.97 0.03 25.89
C LYS A 57 -9.85 1.52 25.54
N ALA A 58 -8.68 2.12 25.75
CA ALA A 58 -8.42 3.50 25.35
C ALA A 58 -8.42 3.71 23.82
N SER A 59 -8.20 2.64 23.04
CA SER A 59 -8.24 2.67 21.57
C SER A 59 -9.65 2.77 20.98
N THR A 60 -10.68 2.38 21.74
CA THR A 60 -12.07 2.42 21.27
C THR A 60 -12.68 3.80 21.52
N PRO A 61 -13.29 4.46 20.52
CA PRO A 61 -13.96 5.73 20.73
C PRO A 61 -15.09 5.56 21.75
N SER A 62 -15.06 6.34 22.84
CA SER A 62 -16.13 6.30 23.83
C SER A 62 -17.43 6.75 23.18
N LYS A 63 -18.48 5.94 23.32
CA LYS A 63 -19.84 6.30 22.86
C LYS A 63 -20.42 7.45 23.67
N ASN A 64 -19.84 7.76 24.83
CA ASN A 64 -20.32 8.79 25.72
C ASN A 64 -19.46 10.06 25.52
N PRO A 65 -20.00 11.12 24.90
CA PRO A 65 -19.26 12.36 24.66
C PRO A 65 -18.90 13.11 25.95
N LYS A 66 -19.43 12.69 27.11
CA LYS A 66 -19.10 13.24 28.42
C LYS A 66 -18.00 12.47 29.14
N ASP A 67 -17.48 11.40 28.54
CA ASP A 67 -16.42 10.61 29.14
C ASP A 67 -15.10 11.36 28.96
N THR A 68 -14.78 12.25 29.90
CA THR A 68 -13.49 12.94 30.01
C THR A 68 -12.39 11.99 30.50
N SER A 69 -12.48 10.70 30.16
CA SER A 69 -11.48 9.72 30.58
C SER A 69 -10.12 10.18 30.04
N PRO A 70 -9.08 10.23 30.89
CA PRO A 70 -7.77 10.69 30.47
C PRO A 70 -7.31 9.87 29.27
N ASN A 71 -6.70 10.56 28.30
CA ASN A 71 -6.26 10.01 27.03
C ASN A 71 -5.09 9.04 27.23
N THR A 72 -5.38 7.90 27.84
CA THR A 72 -4.41 6.91 28.34
C THR A 72 -3.54 6.37 27.20
N LEU A 73 -4.06 6.42 25.97
CA LEU A 73 -3.32 6.05 24.77
C LEU A 73 -2.18 7.04 24.45
N LEU A 74 -2.30 8.30 24.85
CA LEU A 74 -1.29 9.34 24.66
C LEU A 74 -0.40 9.54 25.89
N ASP A 75 -0.61 8.78 26.96
CA ASP A 75 0.19 8.88 28.18
C ASP A 75 1.48 8.05 28.04
N GLN A 76 2.62 8.74 28.06
CA GLN A 76 3.95 8.17 27.97
C GLN A 76 4.20 7.08 29.01
N GLU A 77 3.65 7.23 30.22
CA GLU A 77 3.95 6.33 31.33
C GLU A 77 3.47 4.90 31.10
N TYR A 78 2.35 4.74 30.39
CA TYR A 78 1.79 3.43 30.05
C TYR A 78 2.65 2.73 28.98
N TRP A 79 3.09 3.46 27.98
CA TRP A 79 3.96 2.93 26.92
C TRP A 79 5.36 2.57 27.43
N ASP A 80 5.92 3.36 28.35
CA ASP A 80 7.20 3.03 28.98
C ASP A 80 7.11 1.75 29.83
N LEU A 81 6.05 1.57 30.61
CA LEU A 81 5.83 0.32 31.33
C LEU A 81 5.68 -0.86 30.37
N PHE A 82 4.95 -0.69 29.28
CA PHE A 82 4.76 -1.75 28.29
C PHE A 82 6.08 -2.15 27.64
N LYS A 83 6.90 -1.15 27.26
CA LYS A 83 8.24 -1.32 26.71
C LYS A 83 9.15 -2.08 27.68
N ASP A 84 9.15 -1.71 28.96
CA ASP A 84 9.96 -2.37 29.99
C ASP A 84 9.55 -3.83 30.19
N MET A 85 8.24 -4.12 30.21
CA MET A 85 7.72 -5.48 30.30
C MET A 85 8.16 -6.33 29.10
N LEU A 86 7.98 -5.83 27.88
CA LEU A 86 8.35 -6.55 26.66
C LEU A 86 9.85 -6.79 26.55
N ARG A 87 10.69 -5.83 26.97
CA ARG A 87 12.15 -5.99 27.01
C ARG A 87 12.57 -7.11 27.95
N SER A 88 12.04 -7.11 29.17
CA SER A 88 12.31 -8.14 30.16
C SER A 88 11.91 -9.54 29.66
N ILE A 89 10.68 -9.67 29.13
CA ILE A 89 10.17 -10.92 28.57
C ILE A 89 11.06 -11.40 27.42
N THR A 90 11.44 -10.50 26.50
CA THR A 90 12.29 -10.83 25.35
C THR A 90 13.69 -11.29 25.79
N GLN A 91 14.28 -10.63 26.80
CA GLN A 91 15.58 -11.00 27.36
C GLN A 91 15.54 -12.37 28.03
N CYS A 92 14.52 -12.65 28.84
CA CYS A 92 14.31 -13.96 29.44
C CYS A 92 14.27 -15.05 28.36
N ARG A 93 13.53 -14.85 27.26
CA ARG A 93 13.44 -15.83 26.16
C ARG A 93 14.74 -16.01 25.39
N LYS A 94 15.52 -14.94 25.17
CA LYS A 94 16.86 -15.02 24.55
C LYS A 94 17.80 -15.92 25.35
N GLY A 95 17.74 -15.88 26.69
CA GLY A 95 18.52 -16.76 27.55
C GLY A 95 18.17 -18.24 27.37
N HIS A 96 16.86 -18.56 27.30
CA HIS A 96 16.39 -19.93 27.12
C HIS A 96 16.75 -20.52 25.74
N SER A 97 16.68 -19.70 24.67
CA SER A 97 17.04 -20.16 23.32
C SER A 97 18.52 -20.54 23.18
N LYS A 98 19.43 -19.83 23.87
CA LYS A 98 20.87 -20.09 23.80
C LYS A 98 21.29 -21.36 24.55
N ASN A 99 20.59 -21.71 25.63
CA ASN A 99 20.95 -22.85 26.46
C ASN A 99 20.46 -24.20 25.90
N GLY A 100 19.88 -24.19 24.69
CA GLY A 100 19.28 -25.36 24.07
C GLY A 100 18.01 -25.77 24.80
N PHE A 101 17.02 -26.24 24.05
CA PHE A 101 15.90 -26.99 24.59
C PHE A 101 16.43 -28.32 25.13
N VAL A 102 17.19 -28.30 26.23
CA VAL A 102 17.48 -29.50 27.01
C VAL A 102 16.15 -29.89 27.62
N SER A 103 15.47 -30.78 26.91
CA SER A 103 14.14 -31.28 27.22
C SER A 103 14.02 -31.57 28.71
N LEU A 104 13.26 -30.73 29.42
CA LEU A 104 13.03 -30.75 30.87
C LEU A 104 12.32 -32.02 31.37
N ARG A 105 12.19 -33.06 30.54
CA ARG A 105 11.52 -34.32 30.90
C ARG A 105 12.39 -35.30 31.71
N HIS A 106 13.67 -35.03 31.94
CA HIS A 106 14.55 -35.97 32.69
C HIS A 106 15.29 -35.38 33.91
N GLN A 107 14.97 -34.16 34.35
CA GLN A 107 15.53 -33.63 35.61
C GLN A 107 14.51 -33.75 36.76
N THR A 108 14.26 -34.98 37.24
CA THR A 108 13.43 -35.22 38.43
C THR A 108 14.21 -35.32 39.75
N ASP A 109 15.55 -35.35 39.77
CA ASP A 109 16.29 -35.75 41.00
C ASP A 109 17.41 -34.81 41.49
N ARG A 110 17.47 -33.54 41.09
CA ARG A 110 18.42 -32.58 41.70
C ARG A 110 17.72 -31.45 42.45
N SER A 111 17.67 -31.58 43.77
CA SER A 111 17.26 -30.58 44.74
C SER A 111 18.25 -29.40 44.77
N VAL A 112 18.13 -28.50 43.81
CA VAL A 112 18.79 -27.18 43.89
C VAL A 112 17.86 -26.26 44.70
N SER A 113 18.12 -26.15 46.00
CA SER A 113 17.46 -25.19 46.88
C SER A 113 18.17 -23.83 46.80
N GLY A 114 17.69 -22.92 45.95
CA GLY A 114 18.20 -21.54 45.89
C GLY A 114 17.10 -20.55 45.48
N PRO A 115 17.10 -19.31 46.04
CA PRO A 115 16.07 -18.29 45.78
C PRO A 115 16.01 -17.81 44.31
N GLU A 116 16.95 -18.22 43.45
CA GLU A 116 16.94 -17.91 42.01
C GLU A 116 15.85 -18.69 41.24
N LEU A 117 15.32 -19.79 41.78
CA LEU A 117 14.30 -20.60 41.10
C LEU A 117 12.92 -19.94 41.01
N ALA A 118 12.62 -18.95 41.86
CA ALA A 118 11.32 -18.28 41.86
C ALA A 118 11.09 -17.41 40.60
N ASN A 119 12.16 -16.98 39.93
CA ASN A 119 12.07 -16.18 38.70
C ASN A 119 12.18 -17.00 37.41
N SER A 120 12.45 -18.31 37.50
CA SER A 120 12.58 -19.21 36.33
C SER A 120 11.27 -19.83 35.84
N GLN A 121 10.13 -19.47 36.42
CA GLN A 121 8.84 -19.75 35.79
C GLN A 121 8.60 -18.78 34.63
N ALA A 122 9.16 -19.10 33.47
CA ALA A 122 8.66 -18.55 32.21
C ALA A 122 7.96 -19.64 31.37
N PRO A 123 6.74 -20.11 31.71
CA PRO A 123 6.03 -21.01 30.81
C PRO A 123 4.77 -20.35 30.25
N GLY A 124 4.81 -19.97 28.97
CA GLY A 124 3.63 -20.07 28.10
C GLY A 124 2.56 -18.98 28.19
N VAL A 125 2.90 -17.73 28.54
CA VAL A 125 1.92 -16.63 28.54
C VAL A 125 1.51 -16.28 27.12
N LEU A 126 0.45 -16.88 26.59
CA LEU A 126 -0.14 -16.41 25.34
C LEU A 126 -0.78 -15.04 25.60
N LEU A 127 -0.39 -14.04 24.80
CA LEU A 127 -1.02 -12.74 24.82
C LEU A 127 -2.45 -12.87 24.30
N ARG A 128 -3.42 -12.95 25.21
CA ARG A 128 -4.84 -13.15 24.87
C ARG A 128 -5.51 -11.89 24.33
N VAL A 129 -4.98 -10.72 24.70
CA VAL A 129 -5.55 -9.43 24.33
C VAL A 129 -5.10 -9.09 22.89
N PRO A 130 -6.03 -8.77 21.97
CA PRO A 130 -5.66 -8.32 20.64
C PRO A 130 -5.04 -6.92 20.77
N VAL A 131 -3.71 -6.84 20.66
CA VAL A 131 -2.97 -5.59 20.86
C VAL A 131 -2.86 -4.71 19.61
N ILE A 132 -3.14 -5.23 18.42
CA ILE A 132 -3.12 -4.43 17.18
C ILE A 132 -4.01 -3.17 17.26
N PRO A 133 -5.26 -3.21 17.79
CA PRO A 133 -6.13 -2.05 17.90
C PRO A 133 -5.53 -0.83 18.61
N MET A 134 -4.69 -1.01 19.64
CA MET A 134 -4.06 0.14 20.31
C MET A 134 -3.02 0.82 19.41
N PHE A 135 -2.25 0.06 18.63
CA PHE A 135 -1.33 0.64 17.65
C PHE A 135 -2.09 1.31 16.51
N THR A 136 -3.17 0.68 16.03
CA THR A 136 -4.05 1.25 15.00
C THR A 136 -4.60 2.59 15.44
N ALA A 137 -5.19 2.67 16.65
CA ALA A 137 -5.75 3.92 17.16
C ALA A 137 -4.68 4.99 17.38
N LEU A 138 -3.48 4.61 17.84
CA LEU A 138 -2.38 5.56 18.03
C LEU A 138 -1.96 6.18 16.69
N VAL A 139 -1.81 5.36 15.64
CA VAL A 139 -1.45 5.83 14.29
C VAL A 139 -2.57 6.66 13.68
N GLN A 140 -3.84 6.29 13.88
CA GLN A 140 -4.99 7.07 13.38
C GLN A 140 -5.03 8.50 13.92
N ARG A 141 -4.45 8.76 15.10
CA ARG A 141 -4.35 10.12 15.66
C ARG A 141 -3.37 11.03 14.91
N LEU A 142 -2.53 10.46 14.03
CA LEU A 142 -1.65 11.21 13.13
C LEU A 142 -2.38 11.73 11.89
N SER A 143 -3.59 11.25 11.62
CA SER A 143 -4.38 11.58 10.42
C SER A 143 -5.75 12.13 10.81
N PRO A 144 -5.85 13.40 11.26
CA PRO A 144 -7.09 13.97 11.78
C PRO A 144 -8.23 14.03 10.74
N HIS A 145 -7.95 13.86 9.45
CA HIS A 145 -8.93 14.02 8.37
C HIS A 145 -9.57 12.71 7.87
N SER A 146 -9.16 11.53 8.37
CA SER A 146 -9.61 10.26 7.79
C SER A 146 -10.92 9.67 8.36
N SER A 147 -11.65 10.40 9.22
CA SER A 147 -12.81 9.82 9.94
C SER A 147 -14.11 9.71 9.12
N SER A 148 -14.07 9.80 7.80
CA SER A 148 -15.20 9.43 6.94
C SER A 148 -15.08 7.96 6.53
N ALA A 149 -15.37 7.04 7.44
CA ALA A 149 -15.59 5.65 7.04
C ALA A 149 -16.74 5.62 6.01
N PRO A 150 -16.58 4.97 4.84
CA PRO A 150 -17.67 4.83 3.88
C PRO A 150 -18.70 3.87 4.48
N THR A 151 -19.74 4.42 5.08
CA THR A 151 -20.91 3.66 5.51
C THR A 151 -21.52 3.01 4.26
N PRO A 152 -21.76 1.69 4.22
CA PRO A 152 -22.40 1.06 3.08
C PRO A 152 -23.80 1.64 2.93
N ILE A 153 -24.06 2.25 1.77
CA ILE A 153 -25.35 2.86 1.41
C ILE A 153 -26.40 1.75 1.34
N SER A 154 -27.11 1.51 2.45
CA SER A 154 -28.32 0.71 2.42
C SER A 154 -29.49 1.61 2.03
N SER A 155 -29.90 1.55 0.77
CA SER A 155 -31.07 2.22 0.26
C SER A 155 -32.36 1.60 0.82
N LYS A 156 -32.97 2.20 1.86
CA LYS A 156 -34.38 2.00 2.19
C LYS A 156 -35.08 3.31 2.58
N SER A 157 -35.87 3.80 1.62
CA SER A 157 -37.14 4.54 1.72
C SER A 157 -37.34 5.59 2.84
N SER A 158 -37.23 6.86 2.44
CA SER A 158 -38.23 7.94 2.61
C SER A 158 -39.11 7.99 3.86
N LYS A 159 -38.86 8.97 4.75
CA LYS A 159 -39.93 9.78 5.39
C LYS A 159 -39.42 11.09 6.01
N LYS A 160 -39.97 12.20 5.49
CA LYS A 160 -40.18 13.56 6.04
C LYS A 160 -39.02 14.29 6.74
N SER A 161 -38.54 15.30 6.03
CA SER A 161 -37.66 16.40 6.41
C SER A 161 -38.24 17.33 7.50
N LYS A 162 -37.44 17.61 8.53
CA LYS A 162 -37.50 18.84 9.34
C LYS A 162 -36.06 19.31 9.54
N SER A 163 -35.71 20.44 8.94
CA SER A 163 -34.37 21.03 8.90
C SER A 163 -33.98 21.64 10.25
N PRO A 164 -32.73 21.44 10.73
CA PRO A 164 -32.08 22.38 11.64
C PRO A 164 -30.86 23.04 10.97
N ALA A 165 -30.59 24.25 11.46
CA ALA A 165 -29.61 25.24 11.00
C ALA A 165 -28.14 24.74 11.02
N PRO A 166 -27.24 25.35 10.23
CA PRO A 166 -25.82 25.03 10.23
C PRO A 166 -25.17 25.59 11.49
N SER A 167 -24.82 24.71 12.42
CA SER A 167 -23.82 25.03 13.46
C SER A 167 -22.48 24.54 12.96
N SER A 168 -21.53 25.46 12.79
CA SER A 168 -20.14 25.14 12.50
C SER A 168 -19.60 24.24 13.63
N PRO A 169 -19.03 23.06 13.30
CA PRO A 169 -18.36 22.27 14.30
C PRO A 169 -17.14 23.05 14.79
N LYS A 170 -17.08 23.32 16.09
CA LYS A 170 -15.85 23.79 16.74
C LYS A 170 -14.80 22.73 16.48
N GLU A 171 -13.70 23.11 15.82
CA GLU A 171 -12.44 22.35 15.79
C GLU A 171 -12.09 22.02 17.23
N SER A 172 -12.41 20.81 17.65
CA SER A 172 -11.89 20.27 18.90
C SER A 172 -10.45 19.89 18.60
N ASP A 173 -9.50 20.54 19.26
CA ASP A 173 -8.07 20.21 19.25
C ASP A 173 -7.89 18.71 19.48
N LEU A 174 -7.74 17.95 18.39
CA LEU A 174 -7.43 16.54 18.46
C LEU A 174 -5.98 16.44 18.91
N GLU A 175 -5.77 16.15 20.19
CA GLU A 175 -4.44 15.91 20.76
C GLU A 175 -3.70 14.87 19.90
N GLN A 176 -2.59 15.30 19.30
CA GLN A 176 -1.67 14.44 18.55
C GLN A 176 -0.75 13.69 19.53
N PRO A 177 -0.32 12.46 19.20
CA PRO A 177 0.63 11.73 20.01
C PRO A 177 2.00 12.43 20.00
N SER A 178 2.61 12.57 21.17
CA SER A 178 3.98 13.09 21.26
C SER A 178 4.98 12.13 20.60
N SER A 179 6.11 12.65 20.11
CA SER A 179 7.17 11.84 19.51
C SER A 179 7.72 10.77 20.47
N LEU A 180 7.74 11.04 21.79
CA LEU A 180 8.16 10.07 22.81
C LEU A 180 7.19 8.87 22.91
N VAL A 181 5.89 9.14 22.78
CA VAL A 181 4.86 8.09 22.82
C VAL A 181 4.99 7.19 21.60
N LEU A 182 5.16 7.80 20.43
CA LEU A 182 5.38 7.07 19.17
C LEU A 182 6.66 6.24 19.21
N GLU A 183 7.75 6.79 19.76
CA GLU A 183 9.02 6.09 19.93
C GLU A 183 8.87 4.86 20.85
N SER A 184 8.20 5.02 22.00
CA SER A 184 7.94 3.90 22.91
C SER A 184 7.00 2.87 22.28
N ALA A 185 5.96 3.29 21.57
CA ALA A 185 5.03 2.41 20.88
C ALA A 185 5.73 1.63 19.75
N PHE A 186 6.60 2.27 18.99
CA PHE A 186 7.43 1.63 17.97
C PHE A 186 8.29 0.52 18.57
N VAL A 187 9.03 0.81 19.65
CA VAL A 187 9.86 -0.20 20.33
C VAL A 187 9.01 -1.36 20.82
N CYS A 188 7.82 -1.10 21.37
CA CYS A 188 6.90 -2.16 21.79
C CYS A 188 6.46 -3.03 20.60
N PHE A 189 6.10 -2.40 19.48
CA PHE A 189 5.66 -3.09 18.28
C PHE A 189 6.77 -3.93 17.63
N ASP A 190 8.00 -3.40 17.57
CA ASP A 190 9.15 -4.12 17.05
C ASP A 190 9.50 -5.34 17.93
N LEU A 191 9.48 -5.18 19.26
CA LEU A 191 9.68 -6.29 20.19
C LEU A 191 8.62 -7.39 20.02
N LEU A 192 7.33 -7.01 19.92
CA LEU A 192 6.23 -7.95 19.67
C LEU A 192 6.39 -8.66 18.32
N SER A 193 6.83 -7.92 17.30
CA SER A 193 7.02 -8.45 15.94
C SER A 193 8.30 -9.27 15.77
N SER A 194 9.18 -9.30 16.78
CA SER A 194 10.43 -10.05 16.75
C SER A 194 10.21 -11.55 16.53
N PRO A 195 11.10 -12.28 15.82
CA PRO A 195 11.03 -13.73 15.67
C PRO A 195 10.89 -14.48 17.00
N ILE A 196 11.47 -13.92 18.07
CA ILE A 196 11.43 -14.50 19.43
C ILE A 196 10.02 -14.47 20.03
N MET A 197 9.20 -13.51 19.60
CA MET A 197 7.83 -13.31 20.09
C MET A 197 6.77 -13.90 19.14
N THR A 198 7.18 -14.54 18.04
CA THR A 198 6.25 -15.05 17.01
C THR A 198 5.28 -16.11 17.54
N GLU A 199 5.59 -16.83 18.62
CA GLU A 199 4.62 -17.76 19.24
C GLU A 199 3.54 -17.04 20.08
N TRP A 200 3.83 -15.83 20.55
CA TRP A 200 2.93 -15.07 21.43
C TRP A 200 2.10 -14.03 20.66
N PHE A 201 2.67 -13.53 19.58
CA PHE A 201 2.08 -12.47 18.77
C PHE A 201 1.92 -12.98 17.34
N GLN A 202 0.76 -13.57 17.07
CA GLN A 202 0.33 -14.06 15.76
C GLN A 202 -0.98 -13.40 15.33
N PRO A 203 -1.00 -12.07 15.20
CA PRO A 203 -2.19 -11.40 14.67
C PRO A 203 -2.49 -11.92 13.25
N THR A 204 -3.77 -12.13 12.97
CA THR A 204 -4.21 -12.58 11.65
C THR A 204 -4.10 -11.48 10.61
N LEU A 205 -4.18 -11.85 9.34
CA LEU A 205 -4.21 -10.89 8.22
C LEU A 205 -5.31 -9.82 8.40
N GLU A 206 -6.49 -10.23 8.89
CA GLU A 206 -7.63 -9.33 9.12
C GLU A 206 -7.40 -8.40 10.31
N GLN A 207 -6.72 -8.88 11.35
CA GLN A 207 -6.36 -8.06 12.49
C GLN A 207 -5.32 -7.01 12.13
N TYR A 208 -4.38 -7.33 11.24
CA TYR A 208 -3.37 -6.40 10.74
C TYR A 208 -3.92 -5.35 9.75
N THR A 209 -4.98 -5.67 9.01
CA THR A 209 -5.49 -4.81 7.93
C THR A 209 -5.80 -3.38 8.39
N PRO A 210 -6.50 -3.13 9.51
CA PRO A 210 -6.78 -1.76 9.97
C PRO A 210 -5.51 -0.99 10.35
N LEU A 211 -4.49 -1.67 10.90
CA LEU A 211 -3.19 -1.05 11.19
C LEU A 211 -2.47 -0.63 9.92
N VAL A 212 -2.48 -1.47 8.89
CA VAL A 212 -1.90 -1.15 7.58
C VAL A 212 -2.63 0.04 6.95
N GLN A 213 -3.96 0.06 6.98
CA GLN A 213 -4.73 1.20 6.49
C GLN A 213 -4.38 2.48 7.24
N ALA A 214 -4.35 2.44 8.58
CA ALA A 214 -3.97 3.60 9.39
C ALA A 214 -2.57 4.12 9.06
N ILE A 215 -1.60 3.21 8.87
CA ILE A 215 -0.23 3.58 8.49
C ILE A 215 -0.17 4.21 7.11
N LEU A 216 -0.88 3.66 6.13
CA LEU A 216 -0.91 4.22 4.77
C LEU A 216 -1.55 5.62 4.77
N GLU A 217 -2.64 5.83 5.51
CA GLU A 217 -3.25 7.15 5.66
C GLU A 217 -2.34 8.13 6.41
N ALA A 218 -1.61 7.68 7.44
CA ALA A 218 -0.62 8.50 8.12
C ALA A 218 0.51 8.94 7.19
N LEU A 219 1.00 8.05 6.32
CA LEU A 219 2.00 8.38 5.31
C LEU A 219 1.48 9.39 4.28
N ILE A 220 0.22 9.25 3.84
CA ILE A 220 -0.41 10.19 2.91
C ILE A 220 -0.55 11.57 3.56
N ALA A 221 -1.11 11.63 4.78
CA ALA A 221 -1.30 12.87 5.52
C ALA A 221 0.01 13.60 5.79
N MET A 222 1.07 12.85 6.16
CA MET A 222 2.39 13.40 6.42
C MET A 222 3.02 14.10 5.21
N VAL A 223 2.79 13.58 4.00
CA VAL A 223 3.30 14.20 2.77
C VAL A 223 2.44 15.39 2.35
N GLN A 224 1.14 15.36 2.63
CA GLN A 224 0.22 16.45 2.29
C GLN A 224 0.36 17.66 3.23
N ASP A 225 0.69 17.44 4.50
CA ASP A 225 0.88 18.48 5.51
C ASP A 225 2.31 18.41 6.11
N VAL A 226 3.31 18.67 5.27
CA VAL A 226 4.72 18.66 5.67
C VAL A 226 5.02 19.68 6.77
N SER A 227 4.25 20.78 6.82
CA SER A 227 4.41 21.84 7.82
C SER A 227 3.92 21.46 9.23
N GLY A 228 2.96 20.55 9.34
CA GLY A 228 2.29 20.24 10.61
C GLY A 228 3.00 19.22 11.49
N ILE A 229 3.90 18.40 10.94
CA ILE A 229 4.53 17.27 11.65
C ILE A 229 6.03 17.49 11.77
N ASP A 230 6.56 17.45 13.00
CA ASP A 230 8.00 17.60 13.24
C ASP A 230 8.82 16.45 12.61
N LEU A 231 10.04 16.75 12.16
CA LEU A 231 10.90 15.79 11.46
C LEU A 231 11.16 14.50 12.24
N LYS A 232 11.26 14.58 13.58
CA LYS A 232 11.48 13.40 14.42
C LYS A 232 10.25 12.49 14.39
N THR A 233 9.05 13.06 14.48
CA THR A 233 7.80 12.31 14.32
C THR A 233 7.69 11.69 12.93
N GLN A 234 8.05 12.42 11.87
CA GLN A 234 8.06 11.86 10.51
C GLN A 234 8.99 10.63 10.39
N GLU A 235 10.20 10.72 10.94
CA GLU A 235 11.16 9.61 10.95
C GLU A 235 10.61 8.39 11.70
N ILE A 236 10.03 8.59 12.89
CA ILE A 236 9.44 7.50 13.68
C ILE A 236 8.27 6.85 12.92
N VAL A 237 7.41 7.64 12.29
CA VAL A 237 6.27 7.13 11.51
C VAL A 237 6.75 6.28 10.34
N LEU A 238 7.80 6.69 9.63
CA LEU A 238 8.40 5.91 8.54
C LEU A 238 9.00 4.59 9.05
N GLN A 239 9.66 4.60 10.21
CA GLN A 239 10.18 3.37 10.84
C GLN A 239 9.06 2.42 11.23
N ILE A 240 8.00 2.92 11.88
CA ILE A 240 6.81 2.13 12.20
C ILE A 240 6.20 1.56 10.90
N ALA A 241 6.04 2.40 9.88
CA ALA A 241 5.45 2.01 8.61
C ALA A 241 6.24 0.89 7.93
N HIS A 242 7.56 1.00 7.87
CA HIS A 242 8.41 -0.04 7.31
C HIS A 242 8.21 -1.39 8.02
N VAL A 243 8.26 -1.41 9.36
CA VAL A 243 8.09 -2.65 10.13
C VAL A 243 6.67 -3.23 9.95
N VAL A 244 5.63 -2.39 10.01
CA VAL A 244 4.24 -2.83 9.81
C VAL A 244 4.05 -3.41 8.41
N LEU A 245 4.51 -2.71 7.37
CA LEU A 245 4.34 -3.12 5.97
C LEU A 245 5.15 -4.36 5.64
N ASP A 246 6.40 -4.49 6.12
CA ASP A 246 7.20 -5.72 5.92
C ASP A 246 6.55 -6.92 6.61
N ARG A 247 6.00 -6.75 7.82
CA ARG A 247 5.29 -7.83 8.51
C ARG A 247 4.01 -8.22 7.77
N PHE A 248 3.23 -7.25 7.32
CA PHE A 248 2.03 -7.52 6.55
C PHE A 248 2.35 -8.22 5.22
N ARG A 249 3.41 -7.80 4.52
CA ARG A 249 3.93 -8.47 3.32
C ARG A 249 4.22 -9.95 3.59
N ARG A 250 4.86 -10.29 4.70
CA ARG A 250 5.12 -11.70 5.07
C ARG A 250 3.83 -12.47 5.31
N LEU A 251 2.83 -11.85 5.96
CA LEU A 251 1.51 -12.47 6.19
C LEU A 251 0.78 -12.74 4.87
N VAL A 252 0.82 -11.80 3.92
CA VAL A 252 0.29 -11.95 2.56
C VAL A 252 0.91 -13.17 1.86
N ILE A 253 2.23 -13.37 1.98
CA ILE A 253 2.94 -14.50 1.36
C ILE A 253 2.53 -15.85 1.99
N ILE A 254 2.46 -15.94 3.31
CA ILE A 254 2.25 -17.24 4.00
C ILE A 254 0.78 -17.65 4.09
N GLN A 255 -0.16 -16.77 3.75
CA GLN A 255 -1.59 -17.05 3.92
C GLN A 255 -2.02 -18.21 3.00
N PRO A 256 -2.65 -19.27 3.53
CA PRO A 256 -3.02 -20.43 2.70
C PRO A 256 -4.15 -20.13 1.71
N ASN A 257 -5.03 -19.17 2.03
CA ASN A 257 -6.13 -18.77 1.16
C ASN A 257 -5.75 -17.50 0.39
N GLN A 258 -5.09 -17.67 -0.76
CA GLN A 258 -4.63 -16.56 -1.59
C GLN A 258 -5.80 -15.80 -2.24
N LYS A 259 -6.95 -16.43 -2.50
CA LYS A 259 -8.16 -15.70 -2.96
C LYS A 259 -8.65 -14.68 -1.93
N LYS A 260 -8.55 -15.00 -0.64
CA LYS A 260 -8.86 -14.05 0.45
C LYS A 260 -7.86 -12.89 0.48
N VAL A 261 -6.58 -13.18 0.28
CA VAL A 261 -5.52 -12.17 0.16
C VAL A 261 -5.83 -11.22 -1.00
N PHE A 262 -6.14 -11.75 -2.18
CA PHE A 262 -6.51 -10.94 -3.33
C PHE A 262 -7.72 -10.06 -3.02
N GLY A 263 -8.83 -10.63 -2.53
CA GLY A 263 -10.03 -9.86 -2.24
C GLY A 263 -9.81 -8.76 -1.19
N LEU A 264 -8.90 -9.00 -0.24
CA LEU A 264 -8.48 -8.02 0.74
C LEU A 264 -7.63 -6.90 0.10
N VAL A 265 -6.60 -7.27 -0.66
CA VAL A 265 -5.68 -6.31 -1.28
C VAL A 265 -6.41 -5.49 -2.33
N ALA A 266 -7.06 -6.13 -3.31
CA ALA A 266 -7.84 -5.45 -4.34
C ALA A 266 -9.01 -4.64 -3.75
N GLY A 267 -9.73 -5.18 -2.76
CA GLY A 267 -10.97 -4.56 -2.27
C GLY A 267 -10.82 -3.51 -1.18
N LYS A 268 -9.83 -3.64 -0.28
CA LYS A 268 -9.70 -2.77 0.90
C LYS A 268 -8.39 -2.00 0.99
N LEU A 269 -7.33 -2.52 0.37
CA LEU A 269 -5.99 -1.93 0.49
C LEU A 269 -5.49 -1.29 -0.81
N PHE A 270 -6.12 -1.56 -1.96
CA PHE A 270 -5.64 -1.10 -3.25
C PHE A 270 -5.53 0.43 -3.31
N GLU A 271 -6.61 1.13 -2.96
CA GLU A 271 -6.64 2.59 -2.90
C GLU A 271 -5.56 3.16 -1.98
N PRO A 272 -5.50 2.83 -0.67
CA PRO A 272 -4.51 3.43 0.22
C PRO A 272 -3.07 3.04 -0.14
N LEU A 273 -2.83 1.83 -0.68
CA LEU A 273 -1.51 1.42 -1.16
C LEU A 273 -1.05 2.29 -2.32
N VAL A 274 -1.90 2.51 -3.31
CA VAL A 274 -1.60 3.32 -4.49
C VAL A 274 -1.39 4.79 -4.11
N ARG A 275 -2.26 5.36 -3.27
CA ARG A 275 -2.13 6.74 -2.79
C ARG A 275 -0.86 6.95 -1.97
N ALA A 276 -0.58 6.07 -1.01
CA ALA A 276 0.65 6.15 -0.21
C ALA A 276 1.91 5.99 -1.07
N ARG A 277 1.86 5.13 -2.09
CA ARG A 277 2.95 4.98 -3.06
C ARG A 277 3.26 6.30 -3.77
N VAL A 278 2.26 7.04 -4.23
CA VAL A 278 2.49 8.33 -4.90
C VAL A 278 2.98 9.38 -3.89
N ALA A 279 2.36 9.45 -2.72
CA ALA A 279 2.75 10.37 -1.66
C ALA A 279 4.24 10.21 -1.28
N ILE A 280 4.67 9.00 -0.93
CA ILE A 280 6.07 8.72 -0.57
C ILE A 280 7.02 9.01 -1.75
N ARG A 281 6.56 8.91 -3.00
CA ARG A 281 7.39 9.23 -4.18
C ARG A 281 7.60 10.74 -4.34
N MET A 282 6.61 11.56 -3.97
CA MET A 282 6.67 13.02 -4.08
C MET A 282 7.50 13.68 -2.98
N ALA A 283 7.89 12.93 -1.93
CA ALA A 283 8.72 13.42 -0.84
C ALA A 283 10.14 12.81 -0.90
N PRO A 284 11.05 13.34 -1.76
CA PRO A 284 12.37 12.75 -1.98
C PRO A 284 13.32 12.86 -0.79
N GLU A 285 13.05 13.76 0.16
CA GLU A 285 13.93 14.07 1.29
C GLU A 285 13.79 13.09 2.47
N LEU A 286 12.77 12.21 2.43
CA LEU A 286 12.49 11.29 3.53
C LEU A 286 13.44 10.07 3.55
N LEU A 287 14.09 9.85 4.70
CA LEU A 287 14.87 8.64 4.97
C LEU A 287 13.95 7.39 4.95
N SER A 288 14.47 6.21 4.57
CA SER A 288 13.69 4.96 4.42
C SER A 288 12.55 4.97 3.37
N ARG A 289 12.55 5.96 2.46
CA ARG A 289 11.61 6.02 1.31
C ARG A 289 11.60 4.73 0.48
N SER A 290 12.78 4.22 0.13
CA SER A 290 12.91 3.02 -0.70
C SER A 290 12.31 1.81 -0.01
N GLU A 291 12.53 1.64 1.29
CA GLU A 291 12.07 0.47 2.05
C GLU A 291 10.54 0.42 2.14
N CYS A 292 9.87 1.55 2.35
CA CYS A 292 8.41 1.62 2.35
C CYS A 292 7.83 1.41 0.94
N GLN A 293 8.44 2.00 -0.09
CA GLN A 293 8.04 1.79 -1.49
C GLN A 293 8.15 0.32 -1.89
N ASP A 294 9.26 -0.32 -1.53
CA ASP A 294 9.52 -1.73 -1.83
C ASP A 294 8.53 -2.63 -1.09
N ALA A 295 8.19 -2.31 0.17
CA ALA A 295 7.18 -3.04 0.93
C ALA A 295 5.78 -2.91 0.31
N ILE A 296 5.35 -1.70 -0.05
CA ILE A 296 4.07 -1.45 -0.75
C ILE A 296 4.04 -2.19 -2.08
N GLY A 297 5.12 -2.09 -2.86
CA GLY A 297 5.29 -2.78 -4.13
C GLY A 297 5.19 -4.29 -3.99
N ALA A 298 5.85 -4.87 -2.99
CA ALA A 298 5.78 -6.30 -2.70
C ALA A 298 4.38 -6.76 -2.26
N ILE A 299 3.66 -5.95 -1.46
CA ILE A 299 2.26 -6.25 -1.07
C ILE A 299 1.36 -6.27 -2.31
N LEU A 300 1.44 -5.27 -3.18
CA LEU A 300 0.68 -5.22 -4.43
C LEU A 300 1.03 -6.39 -5.34
N ARG A 301 2.32 -6.65 -5.54
CA ARG A 301 2.83 -7.73 -6.39
C ARG A 301 2.36 -9.10 -5.93
N THR A 302 2.63 -9.47 -4.67
CA THR A 302 2.24 -10.79 -4.17
C THR A 302 0.73 -10.89 -3.99
N GLY A 303 0.10 -9.85 -3.47
CA GLY A 303 -1.34 -9.87 -3.17
C GLY A 303 -2.25 -9.89 -4.39
N LEU A 304 -1.83 -9.30 -5.51
CA LEU A 304 -2.62 -9.27 -6.75
C LEU A 304 -2.18 -10.34 -7.77
N PHE A 305 -0.89 -10.70 -7.79
CA PHE A 305 -0.31 -11.53 -8.85
C PHE A 305 0.34 -12.82 -8.34
N HIS A 306 -0.19 -13.39 -7.25
CA HIS A 306 0.17 -14.73 -6.80
C HIS A 306 -0.04 -15.78 -7.91
N GLN A 307 0.75 -16.86 -7.89
CA GLN A 307 0.76 -17.88 -8.95
C GLN A 307 -0.61 -18.51 -9.21
N GLU A 308 -1.43 -18.66 -8.15
CA GLU A 308 -2.82 -19.15 -8.23
C GLU A 308 -3.72 -18.19 -9.03
N HIS A 309 -3.56 -16.88 -8.87
CA HIS A 309 -4.35 -15.89 -9.61
C HIS A 309 -3.93 -15.86 -11.09
N LEU A 310 -2.63 -15.98 -11.36
CA LEU A 310 -2.09 -15.97 -12.72
C LEU A 310 -2.61 -17.10 -13.60
N GLN A 311 -2.89 -18.28 -13.01
CA GLN A 311 -3.52 -19.39 -13.75
C GLN A 311 -4.89 -18.98 -14.31
N GLU A 312 -5.65 -18.25 -13.52
CA GLU A 312 -7.01 -17.85 -13.89
C GLU A 312 -7.03 -16.64 -14.84
N TYR A 313 -6.06 -15.72 -14.74
CA TYR A 313 -5.86 -14.69 -15.78
C TYR A 313 -5.59 -15.33 -17.14
N THR A 314 -4.69 -16.31 -17.20
CA THR A 314 -4.38 -17.03 -18.46
C THR A 314 -5.63 -17.70 -19.02
N ALA A 315 -6.42 -18.37 -18.17
CA ALA A 315 -7.65 -19.03 -18.60
C ALA A 315 -8.73 -18.06 -19.13
N GLY A 316 -8.88 -16.89 -18.49
CA GLY A 316 -9.85 -15.88 -18.90
C GLY A 316 -9.52 -15.19 -20.22
N TYR A 317 -8.23 -15.05 -20.56
CA TYR A 317 -7.82 -14.35 -21.79
C TYR A 317 -7.80 -15.23 -23.04
N VAL A 318 -7.52 -16.53 -22.91
CA VAL A 318 -7.47 -17.45 -24.06
C VAL A 318 -8.83 -17.60 -24.76
N VAL A 319 -9.94 -17.35 -24.07
CA VAL A 319 -11.30 -17.46 -24.65
C VAL A 319 -11.72 -16.19 -25.40
N GLY A 320 -10.97 -15.09 -25.31
CA GLY A 320 -11.25 -13.85 -26.03
C GLY A 320 -12.54 -13.12 -25.61
N ASP A 321 -13.24 -13.61 -24.59
CA ASP A 321 -14.46 -12.99 -24.07
C ASP A 321 -14.16 -12.30 -22.74
N GLU A 322 -14.21 -10.96 -22.71
CA GLU A 322 -14.08 -10.17 -21.46
C GLU A 322 -15.12 -10.59 -20.41
N LYS A 323 -16.24 -11.19 -20.83
CA LYS A 323 -17.26 -11.74 -19.92
C LYS A 323 -16.82 -13.03 -19.20
N SER A 324 -15.73 -13.66 -19.67
CA SER A 324 -15.21 -14.91 -19.10
C SER A 324 -14.22 -14.72 -17.95
N LEU A 325 -13.78 -13.47 -17.68
CA LEU A 325 -13.01 -13.16 -16.48
C LEU A 325 -13.81 -13.57 -15.24
N GLN A 326 -13.21 -14.37 -14.34
CA GLN A 326 -13.90 -14.72 -13.11
C GLN A 326 -14.19 -13.45 -12.29
N SER A 327 -15.24 -13.55 -11.47
CA SER A 327 -15.80 -12.42 -10.71
C SER A 327 -14.75 -11.63 -9.91
N TYR A 328 -13.68 -12.28 -9.41
CA TYR A 328 -12.73 -11.59 -8.54
C TYR A 328 -11.59 -10.87 -9.28
N GLN A 329 -11.07 -11.33 -10.44
CA GLN A 329 -10.10 -10.51 -11.21
C GLN A 329 -10.76 -9.21 -11.69
N LYS A 330 -12.06 -9.30 -12.04
CA LYS A 330 -12.88 -8.15 -12.39
C LYS A 330 -12.90 -7.11 -11.27
N GLN A 331 -12.84 -7.53 -10.01
CA GLN A 331 -12.78 -6.64 -8.85
C GLN A 331 -11.59 -5.66 -8.94
N LEU A 332 -10.39 -6.12 -9.32
CA LEU A 332 -9.23 -5.22 -9.47
C LEU A 332 -9.48 -4.15 -10.53
N PHE A 333 -9.98 -4.56 -11.70
CA PHE A 333 -10.26 -3.63 -12.80
C PHE A 333 -11.41 -2.67 -12.47
N GLU A 334 -12.43 -3.11 -11.75
CA GLU A 334 -13.50 -2.25 -11.23
C GLU A 334 -12.97 -1.23 -10.23
N GLN A 335 -12.04 -1.62 -9.36
CA GLN A 335 -11.39 -0.71 -8.41
C GLN A 335 -10.51 0.32 -9.14
N ILE A 336 -9.71 -0.11 -10.13
CA ILE A 336 -8.96 0.79 -10.99
C ILE A 336 -9.90 1.77 -11.69
N ALA A 337 -10.99 1.29 -12.30
CA ALA A 337 -11.95 2.12 -13.00
C ALA A 337 -12.68 3.11 -12.08
N THR A 338 -12.92 2.72 -10.82
CA THR A 338 -13.56 3.57 -9.81
C THR A 338 -12.61 4.69 -9.37
N LEU A 339 -11.36 4.35 -9.05
CA LEU A 339 -10.34 5.33 -8.65
C LEU A 339 -9.93 6.26 -9.79
N ALA A 340 -9.93 5.76 -11.03
CA ALA A 340 -9.59 6.57 -12.21
C ALA A 340 -10.63 7.69 -12.47
N LYS A 341 -11.83 7.56 -11.89
CA LYS A 341 -12.92 8.54 -11.94
C LYS A 341 -13.07 9.37 -10.67
N SER A 342 -12.24 9.13 -9.65
CA SER A 342 -12.29 9.87 -8.39
C SER A 342 -11.23 10.97 -8.35
N GLU A 343 -11.16 11.71 -7.25
CA GLU A 343 -10.09 12.66 -6.95
C GLU A 343 -8.69 12.01 -6.87
N TYR A 344 -8.62 10.67 -6.83
CA TYR A 344 -7.37 9.90 -6.79
C TYR A 344 -6.92 9.40 -8.17
N ALA A 345 -7.50 9.94 -9.25
CA ALA A 345 -7.20 9.53 -10.63
C ALA A 345 -5.70 9.57 -10.94
N THR A 346 -5.00 10.65 -10.59
CA THR A 346 -3.55 10.78 -10.81
C THR A 346 -2.76 9.68 -10.10
N ALA A 347 -3.17 9.29 -8.88
CA ALA A 347 -2.48 8.26 -8.13
C ALA A 347 -2.63 6.87 -8.77
N VAL A 348 -3.84 6.51 -9.24
CA VAL A 348 -4.05 5.22 -9.90
C VAL A 348 -3.41 5.16 -11.28
N LEU A 349 -3.47 6.25 -12.05
CA LEU A 349 -2.83 6.34 -13.37
C LEU A 349 -1.31 6.14 -13.25
N ASP A 350 -0.69 6.73 -12.24
CA ASP A 350 0.74 6.54 -11.94
C ASP A 350 1.10 5.09 -11.60
N ALA A 351 0.20 4.34 -10.97
CA ALA A 351 0.44 2.97 -10.56
C ALA A 351 0.28 1.94 -11.69
N LEU A 352 -0.43 2.26 -12.79
CA LEU A 352 -0.73 1.30 -13.86
C LEU A 352 0.52 0.69 -14.52
N PRO A 353 1.56 1.46 -14.91
CA PRO A 353 2.79 0.90 -15.46
C PRO A 353 3.47 -0.07 -14.48
N VAL A 354 3.49 0.27 -13.19
CA VAL A 354 4.08 -0.56 -12.15
C VAL A 354 3.31 -1.88 -11.96
N LEU A 355 1.98 -1.83 -12.01
CA LEU A 355 1.15 -3.03 -11.94
C LEU A 355 1.39 -3.95 -13.14
N LEU A 356 1.58 -3.39 -14.34
CA LEU A 356 1.96 -4.15 -15.53
C LEU A 356 3.31 -4.85 -15.35
N CYS A 357 4.33 -4.14 -14.84
CA CYS A 357 5.63 -4.74 -14.53
C CYS A 357 5.49 -5.92 -13.56
N TYR A 358 4.76 -5.73 -12.46
CA TYR A 358 4.56 -6.81 -11.48
C TYR A 358 3.84 -8.02 -12.07
N PHE A 359 2.80 -7.80 -12.88
CA PHE A 359 2.08 -8.87 -13.56
C PHE A 359 3.00 -9.68 -14.48
N VAL A 360 3.79 -9.00 -15.32
CA VAL A 360 4.69 -9.61 -16.30
C VAL A 360 5.83 -10.36 -15.59
N GLU A 361 6.44 -9.76 -14.58
CA GLU A 361 7.52 -10.40 -13.84
C GLU A 361 7.07 -11.69 -13.13
N GLU A 362 5.90 -11.69 -12.49
CA GLU A 362 5.37 -12.90 -11.84
C GLU A 362 4.90 -13.95 -12.86
N THR A 363 4.32 -13.53 -13.99
CA THR A 363 3.96 -14.42 -15.11
C THR A 363 5.20 -15.14 -15.66
N ARG A 364 6.28 -14.40 -15.93
CA ARG A 364 7.55 -14.96 -16.40
C ARG A 364 8.27 -15.77 -15.33
N ARG A 365 8.18 -15.39 -14.05
CA ARG A 365 8.73 -16.18 -12.93
C ARG A 365 8.06 -17.55 -12.85
N LYS A 366 6.74 -17.60 -12.93
CA LYS A 366 5.96 -18.85 -12.96
C LYS A 366 6.35 -19.73 -14.16
N GLN A 367 6.53 -19.13 -15.35
CA GLN A 367 6.97 -19.88 -16.53
C GLN A 367 8.35 -20.46 -16.37
N ARG A 368 9.32 -19.71 -15.82
CA ARG A 368 10.66 -20.25 -15.52
C ARG A 368 10.59 -21.45 -14.58
N HIS A 369 9.72 -21.42 -13.57
CA HIS A 369 9.49 -22.57 -12.69
C HIS A 369 8.89 -23.78 -13.44
N LEU A 370 7.92 -23.56 -14.33
CA LEU A 370 7.33 -24.64 -15.13
C LEU A 370 8.31 -25.23 -16.16
N ALA A 371 9.10 -24.39 -16.82
CA ALA A 371 10.15 -24.80 -17.75
C ALA A 371 11.21 -25.65 -17.03
N SER A 372 11.63 -25.24 -15.82
CA SER A 372 12.54 -26.04 -14.99
C SER A 372 11.96 -27.40 -14.57
N SER A 373 10.64 -27.56 -14.66
CA SER A 373 9.92 -28.82 -14.36
C SER A 373 9.66 -29.69 -15.60
N GLY A 374 10.18 -29.32 -16.78
CA GLY A 374 10.03 -30.07 -18.03
C GLY A 374 8.73 -29.79 -18.81
N PHE A 375 7.95 -28.78 -18.41
CA PHE A 375 6.75 -28.34 -19.14
C PHE A 375 7.08 -27.17 -20.06
N ASP A 376 7.58 -27.46 -21.26
CA ASP A 376 8.06 -26.45 -22.23
C ASP A 376 6.94 -25.86 -23.12
N ARG A 377 5.69 -25.85 -22.64
CA ARG A 377 4.56 -25.30 -23.41
C ARG A 377 4.32 -23.83 -23.06
N GLY A 378 4.68 -22.94 -23.99
CA GLY A 378 3.88 -21.74 -24.27
C GLY A 378 4.48 -20.37 -23.93
N LEU A 379 5.70 -20.05 -24.39
CA LEU A 379 6.22 -18.67 -24.36
C LEU A 379 5.36 -17.69 -25.17
N ASP A 380 4.69 -18.16 -26.22
CA ASP A 380 3.82 -17.28 -27.02
C ASP A 380 2.49 -17.02 -26.30
N SER A 381 1.90 -18.05 -25.67
CA SER A 381 0.69 -17.92 -24.84
C SER A 381 0.91 -16.98 -23.64
N ALA A 382 2.12 -16.97 -23.09
CA ALA A 382 2.55 -16.02 -22.07
C ALA A 382 2.42 -14.57 -22.53
N ARG A 383 3.02 -14.26 -23.69
CA ARG A 383 3.05 -12.92 -24.26
C ARG A 383 1.66 -12.44 -24.66
N GLU A 384 0.82 -13.32 -25.19
CA GLU A 384 -0.59 -13.02 -25.45
C GLU A 384 -1.34 -12.64 -24.17
N THR A 385 -1.08 -13.34 -23.07
CA THR A 385 -1.66 -13.04 -21.75
C THR A 385 -1.14 -11.70 -21.20
N GLU A 386 0.17 -11.46 -21.31
CA GLU A 386 0.82 -10.17 -20.95
C GLU A 386 0.21 -9.00 -21.74
N PHE A 387 0.06 -9.17 -23.06
CA PHE A 387 -0.52 -8.15 -23.94
C PHE A 387 -2.01 -7.92 -23.65
N SER A 388 -2.77 -8.98 -23.36
CA SER A 388 -4.19 -8.87 -22.99
C SER A 388 -4.40 -8.09 -21.69
N PHE A 389 -3.54 -8.33 -20.69
CA PHE A 389 -3.55 -7.55 -19.45
C PHE A 389 -3.23 -6.08 -19.71
N PHE A 390 -2.18 -5.78 -20.50
CA PHE A 390 -1.86 -4.43 -20.96
C PHE A 390 -3.04 -3.76 -21.67
N LYS A 391 -3.69 -4.45 -22.61
CA LYS A 391 -4.84 -3.95 -23.38
C LYS A 391 -5.94 -3.44 -22.46
N ILE A 392 -6.26 -4.19 -21.41
CA ILE A 392 -7.32 -3.83 -20.46
C ILE A 392 -6.95 -2.57 -19.67
N ILE A 393 -5.78 -2.54 -19.04
CA ILE A 393 -5.37 -1.37 -18.23
C ILE A 393 -5.21 -0.12 -19.09
N TYR A 394 -4.72 -0.27 -20.33
CA TYR A 394 -4.59 0.83 -21.28
C TYR A 394 -5.97 1.37 -21.67
N VAL A 395 -6.94 0.49 -21.97
CA VAL A 395 -8.33 0.90 -22.27
C VAL A 395 -8.97 1.58 -21.05
N LEU A 396 -8.72 1.11 -19.83
CA LEU A 396 -9.25 1.74 -18.61
C LEU A 396 -8.71 3.16 -18.40
N ALA A 397 -7.41 3.38 -18.63
CA ALA A 397 -6.80 4.71 -18.60
C ALA A 397 -7.33 5.60 -19.73
N LYS A 398 -7.37 5.07 -20.96
CA LYS A 398 -7.85 5.77 -22.15
C LYS A 398 -9.30 6.24 -22.02
N LYS A 399 -10.16 5.44 -21.36
CA LYS A 399 -11.57 5.81 -21.10
C LYS A 399 -11.73 7.07 -20.24
N GLN A 400 -10.67 7.54 -19.57
CA GLN A 400 -10.69 8.81 -18.84
C GLN A 400 -10.41 10.02 -19.73
N LEU A 401 -9.95 9.81 -20.98
CA LEU A 401 -9.75 10.92 -21.91
C LEU A 401 -11.09 11.65 -22.13
N PRO A 402 -11.16 12.97 -21.88
CA PRO A 402 -12.38 13.73 -22.12
C PRO A 402 -12.74 13.73 -23.61
N GLN A 403 -14.03 13.83 -23.92
CA GLN A 403 -14.46 14.09 -25.29
C GLN A 403 -14.08 15.53 -25.62
N LEU A 404 -13.14 15.71 -26.55
CA LEU A 404 -12.53 17.00 -26.90
C LEU A 404 -13.42 17.87 -27.81
N THR A 405 -14.75 17.80 -27.63
CA THR A 405 -15.72 18.51 -28.48
C THR A 405 -15.94 19.98 -28.10
N GLU A 406 -15.49 20.41 -26.92
CA GLU A 406 -15.64 21.78 -26.41
C GLU A 406 -14.27 22.36 -26.03
N GLN A 407 -14.15 23.70 -25.98
CA GLN A 407 -12.92 24.37 -25.53
C GLN A 407 -12.58 23.93 -24.09
N PRO A 408 -11.48 23.17 -23.87
CA PRO A 408 -11.18 22.63 -22.56
C PRO A 408 -10.66 23.72 -21.62
N SER A 409 -11.07 23.67 -20.35
CA SER A 409 -10.47 24.48 -19.29
C SER A 409 -8.99 24.11 -19.09
N GLU A 410 -8.18 25.02 -18.53
CA GLU A 410 -6.78 24.74 -18.21
C GLU A 410 -6.62 23.53 -17.28
N THR A 411 -7.52 23.38 -16.30
CA THR A 411 -7.58 22.20 -15.42
C THR A 411 -7.87 20.90 -16.17
N SER A 412 -8.73 20.95 -17.21
CA SER A 412 -9.03 19.82 -18.08
C SER A 412 -7.81 19.43 -18.93
N ILE A 413 -7.04 20.43 -19.39
CA ILE A 413 -5.78 20.20 -20.12
C ILE A 413 -4.73 19.56 -19.21
N GLY A 414 -4.61 20.00 -17.96
CA GLY A 414 -3.72 19.38 -16.97
C GLY A 414 -4.06 17.89 -16.76
N HIS A 415 -5.34 17.59 -16.52
CA HIS A 415 -5.81 16.21 -16.38
C HIS A 415 -5.57 15.37 -17.64
N LEU A 416 -5.77 15.95 -18.83
CA LEU A 416 -5.47 15.31 -20.11
C LEU A 416 -3.98 14.95 -20.24
N CYS A 417 -3.08 15.85 -19.81
CA CYS A 417 -1.65 15.60 -19.78
C CYS A 417 -1.30 14.42 -18.86
N ASP A 418 -1.87 14.37 -17.65
CA ASP A 418 -1.62 13.29 -16.70
C ASP A 418 -2.07 11.92 -17.25
N ILE A 419 -3.23 11.86 -17.92
CA ILE A 419 -3.69 10.63 -18.58
C ILE A 419 -2.73 10.23 -19.70
N MET A 420 -2.32 11.18 -20.55
CA MET A 420 -1.42 10.92 -21.66
C MET A 420 -0.03 10.47 -21.19
N GLU A 421 0.50 11.05 -20.11
CA GLU A 421 1.75 10.61 -19.47
C GLU A 421 1.63 9.15 -18.98
N ALA A 422 0.49 8.78 -18.39
CA ALA A 422 0.25 7.40 -17.96
C ALA A 422 0.13 6.43 -19.14
N LEU A 423 -0.55 6.81 -20.23
CA LEU A 423 -0.64 6.00 -21.45
C LEU A 423 0.74 5.81 -22.09
N ASN A 424 1.55 6.85 -22.18
CA ASN A 424 2.91 6.77 -22.70
C ASN A 424 3.82 5.93 -21.82
N SER A 425 3.66 6.01 -20.50
CA SER A 425 4.39 5.18 -19.55
C SER A 425 4.03 3.71 -19.68
N LEU A 426 2.75 3.40 -19.92
CA LEU A 426 2.30 2.04 -20.25
C LEU A 426 2.90 1.53 -21.57
N LEU A 427 2.93 2.37 -22.61
CA LEU A 427 3.55 2.04 -23.90
C LEU A 427 5.06 1.80 -23.75
N SER A 428 5.75 2.63 -22.96
CA SER A 428 7.18 2.48 -22.70
C SER A 428 7.44 1.17 -21.94
N THR A 429 6.56 0.84 -20.99
CA THR A 429 6.64 -0.41 -20.23
C THR A 429 6.51 -1.65 -21.11
N ILE A 430 5.60 -1.66 -22.10
CA ILE A 430 5.50 -2.81 -23.03
C ILE A 430 6.70 -2.94 -23.97
N LEU A 431 7.32 -1.80 -24.32
CA LEU A 431 8.56 -1.77 -25.11
C LEU A 431 9.71 -2.35 -24.29
N ASP A 432 9.94 -1.85 -23.08
CA ASP A 432 11.01 -2.28 -22.18
C ASP A 432 10.89 -3.77 -21.82
N LEU A 433 9.66 -4.22 -21.55
CA LEU A 433 9.39 -5.62 -21.22
C LEU A 433 9.31 -6.52 -22.44
N ASN A 434 9.40 -6.00 -23.67
CA ASN A 434 9.30 -6.76 -24.93
C ASN A 434 8.02 -7.62 -24.99
N ILE A 435 6.87 -7.01 -24.68
CA ILE A 435 5.56 -7.68 -24.65
C ILE A 435 4.94 -7.73 -26.05
N TYR A 436 5.01 -6.61 -26.77
CA TYR A 436 4.46 -6.49 -28.12
C TYR A 436 5.36 -7.17 -29.15
N GLN A 437 4.76 -7.90 -30.09
CA GLN A 437 5.47 -8.53 -31.21
C GLN A 437 4.85 -8.08 -32.53
N PRO A 438 5.58 -7.29 -33.34
CA PRO A 438 5.12 -6.91 -34.66
C PRO A 438 4.82 -8.17 -35.49
N SER A 439 3.59 -8.31 -35.96
CA SER A 439 3.18 -9.35 -36.90
C SER A 439 3.03 -8.77 -38.29
N ASN A 440 3.47 -9.49 -39.33
CA ASN A 440 3.27 -9.06 -40.73
C ASN A 440 1.78 -8.95 -41.12
N ASN A 441 0.88 -9.52 -40.32
CA ASN A 441 -0.56 -9.41 -40.53
C ASN A 441 -1.11 -8.12 -39.89
N GLU A 442 -1.46 -7.12 -40.71
CA GLU A 442 -2.13 -5.89 -40.27
C GLU A 442 -3.52 -6.14 -39.66
N GLY A 443 -4.12 -7.32 -39.92
CA GLY A 443 -5.36 -7.75 -39.27
C GLY A 443 -5.17 -8.39 -37.90
N ALA A 444 -3.92 -8.53 -37.42
CA ALA A 444 -3.67 -9.08 -36.09
C ALA A 444 -4.20 -8.15 -34.99
N ASP A 445 -4.87 -8.71 -33.98
CA ASP A 445 -5.50 -7.95 -32.88
C ASP A 445 -4.54 -6.95 -32.21
N GLN A 446 -3.27 -7.35 -32.02
CA GLN A 446 -2.26 -6.46 -31.43
C GLN A 446 -1.99 -5.24 -32.33
N TYR A 447 -1.82 -5.42 -33.64
CA TYR A 447 -1.58 -4.31 -34.57
C TYR A 447 -2.79 -3.38 -34.63
N VAL A 448 -4.00 -3.92 -34.77
CA VAL A 448 -5.24 -3.13 -34.79
C VAL A 448 -5.38 -2.29 -33.51
N PHE A 449 -5.07 -2.88 -32.35
CA PHE A 449 -5.07 -2.18 -31.07
C PHE A 449 -4.03 -1.05 -31.01
N MET A 450 -2.80 -1.32 -31.44
CA MET A 450 -1.72 -0.34 -31.45
C MET A 450 -1.99 0.81 -32.43
N ASN A 451 -2.57 0.52 -33.60
CA ASN A 451 -3.00 1.53 -34.56
C ASN A 451 -4.15 2.41 -34.03
N THR A 452 -5.11 1.80 -33.33
CA THR A 452 -6.17 2.54 -32.64
C THR A 452 -5.61 3.43 -31.53
N SER A 453 -4.57 2.96 -30.84
CA SER A 453 -3.85 3.72 -29.82
C SER A 453 -3.09 4.89 -30.42
N PHE A 454 -2.38 4.66 -31.54
CA PHE A 454 -1.75 5.71 -32.34
C PHE A 454 -2.74 6.81 -32.72
N GLY A 455 -3.89 6.44 -33.32
CA GLY A 455 -4.91 7.42 -33.71
C GLY A 455 -5.42 8.27 -32.55
N SER A 456 -5.43 7.71 -31.33
CA SER A 456 -5.86 8.45 -30.13
C SER A 456 -4.80 9.45 -29.65
N ILE A 457 -3.53 9.05 -29.65
CA ILE A 457 -2.39 9.93 -29.33
C ILE A 457 -2.26 11.03 -30.39
N TYR A 458 -2.40 10.66 -31.67
CA TYR A 458 -2.39 11.60 -32.78
C TYR A 458 -3.55 12.61 -32.69
N SER A 459 -4.75 12.17 -32.31
CA SER A 459 -5.86 13.09 -32.01
C SER A 459 -5.48 14.10 -30.94
N CYS A 460 -4.88 13.66 -29.82
CA CYS A 460 -4.39 14.56 -28.76
C CYS A 460 -3.31 15.53 -29.27
N LEU A 461 -2.42 15.08 -30.17
CA LEU A 461 -1.42 15.92 -30.81
C LEU A 461 -2.07 17.03 -31.66
N THR A 462 -3.09 16.69 -32.45
CA THR A 462 -3.82 17.68 -33.25
C THR A 462 -4.57 18.68 -32.37
N THR A 463 -5.16 18.22 -31.26
CA THR A 463 -5.76 19.10 -30.25
C THR A 463 -4.73 20.01 -29.60
N ALA A 464 -3.54 19.51 -29.27
CA ALA A 464 -2.47 20.33 -28.71
C ALA A 464 -2.08 21.47 -29.64
N LYS A 465 -2.00 21.20 -30.96
CA LYS A 465 -1.74 22.22 -31.98
C LYS A 465 -2.87 23.25 -32.05
N ALA A 466 -4.13 22.81 -32.03
CA ALA A 466 -5.29 23.69 -32.08
C ALA A 466 -5.44 24.59 -30.84
N LEU A 467 -5.00 24.11 -29.68
CA LEU A 467 -5.03 24.85 -28.41
C LEU A 467 -3.74 25.62 -28.10
N GLU A 468 -2.76 25.58 -29.00
CA GLU A 468 -1.41 26.15 -28.79
C GLU A 468 -0.74 25.66 -27.48
N ASN A 469 -0.96 24.39 -27.11
CA ASN A 469 -0.45 23.84 -25.86
C ASN A 469 0.83 23.03 -26.08
N GLY A 470 1.97 23.64 -25.74
CA GLY A 470 3.29 23.02 -25.89
C GLY A 470 3.49 21.74 -25.05
N ARG A 471 2.98 21.71 -23.81
CA ARG A 471 3.11 20.53 -22.92
C ARG A 471 2.38 19.31 -23.49
N LEU A 472 1.13 19.46 -23.90
CA LEU A 472 0.36 18.36 -24.50
C LEU A 472 0.96 17.89 -25.82
N GLN A 473 1.51 18.82 -26.62
CA GLN A 473 2.23 18.48 -27.85
C GLN A 473 3.47 17.64 -27.53
N CYS A 474 4.26 18.06 -26.54
CA CYS A 474 5.45 17.34 -26.07
C CYS A 474 5.12 15.90 -25.64
N ILE A 475 4.11 15.72 -24.78
CA ILE A 475 3.69 14.41 -24.30
C ILE A 475 3.17 13.55 -25.46
N SER A 476 2.35 14.11 -26.36
CA SER A 476 1.81 13.34 -27.50
C SER A 476 2.91 12.89 -28.47
N LEU A 477 3.90 13.74 -28.74
CA LEU A 477 5.07 13.37 -29.55
C LEU A 477 5.90 12.26 -28.88
N ALA A 478 6.13 12.33 -27.58
CA ALA A 478 6.82 11.27 -26.85
C ALA A 478 6.10 9.91 -26.96
N GLY A 479 4.77 9.90 -26.92
CA GLY A 479 3.97 8.69 -27.16
C GLY A 479 4.16 8.12 -28.57
N ILE A 480 4.20 8.99 -29.57
CA ILE A 480 4.44 8.60 -30.98
C ILE A 480 5.86 8.03 -31.16
N VAL A 481 6.87 8.58 -30.47
CA VAL A 481 8.23 8.01 -30.45
C VAL A 481 8.21 6.56 -29.97
N VAL A 482 7.52 6.29 -28.86
CA VAL A 482 7.44 4.93 -28.30
C VAL A 482 6.70 3.99 -29.26
N LEU A 483 5.59 4.44 -29.86
CA LEU A 483 4.86 3.66 -30.87
C LEU A 483 5.72 3.38 -32.11
N ALA A 484 6.56 4.33 -32.54
CA ALA A 484 7.51 4.15 -33.63
C ALA A 484 8.52 3.04 -33.36
N GLN A 485 9.01 2.99 -32.11
CA GLN A 485 9.98 2.00 -31.67
C GLN A 485 9.34 0.60 -31.52
N LEU A 486 8.04 0.56 -31.20
CA LEU A 486 7.27 -0.69 -31.13
C LEU A 486 6.94 -1.25 -32.51
N ASP A 487 6.45 -0.42 -33.44
CA ASP A 487 6.13 -0.81 -34.81
C ASP A 487 6.14 0.40 -35.75
N ASP A 488 7.13 0.46 -36.64
CA ASP A 488 7.31 1.57 -37.57
C ASP A 488 6.17 1.70 -38.60
N ARG A 489 5.44 0.61 -38.85
CA ARG A 489 4.32 0.61 -39.82
C ARG A 489 3.17 1.49 -39.36
N LEU A 490 3.04 1.71 -38.05
CA LEU A 490 2.02 2.59 -37.47
C LEU A 490 2.16 4.04 -37.93
N LEU A 491 3.37 4.48 -38.33
CA LEU A 491 3.63 5.86 -38.74
C LEU A 491 3.38 6.13 -40.21
N LYS A 492 3.55 5.11 -41.07
CA LYS A 492 3.49 5.28 -42.53
C LYS A 492 2.25 6.05 -43.00
N PRO A 493 1.03 5.81 -42.47
CA PRO A 493 -0.17 6.55 -42.88
C PRO A 493 -0.22 8.02 -42.44
N HIS A 494 0.68 8.45 -41.55
CA HIS A 494 0.62 9.72 -40.83
C HIS A 494 1.86 10.60 -41.01
N LEU A 495 2.86 10.17 -41.80
CA LEU A 495 4.11 10.92 -41.98
C LEU A 495 3.89 12.35 -42.50
N ASP A 496 3.10 12.50 -43.57
CA ASP A 496 2.84 13.81 -44.21
C ASP A 496 2.30 14.84 -43.21
N SER A 497 1.41 14.40 -42.32
CA SER A 497 0.78 15.28 -41.35
C SER A 497 1.69 15.58 -40.15
N LEU A 498 2.51 14.62 -39.74
CA LEU A 498 3.52 14.78 -38.68
C LEU A 498 4.61 15.78 -39.07
N TRP A 499 5.01 15.85 -40.34
CA TRP A 499 6.04 16.77 -40.79
C TRP A 499 5.74 18.22 -40.46
N SER A 500 4.49 18.64 -40.67
CA SER A 500 4.04 20.00 -40.34
C SER A 500 4.18 20.35 -38.86
N ILE A 501 4.17 19.34 -37.98
CA ILE A 501 4.27 19.50 -36.53
C ILE A 501 5.74 19.46 -36.11
N LEU A 502 6.53 18.58 -36.71
CA LEU A 502 7.97 18.45 -36.46
C LEU A 502 8.78 19.67 -36.92
N LEU A 503 8.35 20.34 -38.00
CA LEU A 503 9.02 21.52 -38.55
C LEU A 503 8.74 22.80 -37.75
N SER A 504 7.64 22.83 -37.00
CA SER A 504 7.22 24.00 -36.23
C SER A 504 6.69 23.58 -34.85
N PRO A 505 7.51 22.94 -34.00
CA PRO A 505 7.09 22.58 -32.65
C PRO A 505 7.00 23.82 -31.76
N PHE A 506 6.14 23.78 -30.75
CA PHE A 506 6.19 24.73 -29.65
C PHE A 506 7.49 24.57 -28.87
N LEU A 507 7.88 25.62 -28.12
CA LEU A 507 9.15 25.65 -27.40
C LEU A 507 9.30 24.45 -26.46
N GLU A 508 8.24 24.11 -25.71
CA GLU A 508 8.20 23.00 -24.75
C GLU A 508 8.23 21.61 -25.42
N ALA A 509 7.88 21.53 -26.70
CA ALA A 509 7.80 20.27 -27.46
C ALA A 509 9.00 20.05 -28.38
N ARG A 510 9.93 21.00 -28.46
CA ARG A 510 11.05 20.98 -29.39
C ARG A 510 11.93 19.73 -29.23
N ASP A 511 12.22 19.34 -28.00
CA ASP A 511 13.08 18.17 -27.73
C ASP A 511 12.37 16.87 -28.13
N ALA A 512 11.08 16.74 -27.82
CA ALA A 512 10.28 15.58 -28.21
C ALA A 512 10.12 15.49 -29.74
N ALA A 513 9.95 16.62 -30.44
CA ALA A 513 9.90 16.68 -31.89
C ALA A 513 11.25 16.27 -32.51
N LEU A 514 12.36 16.77 -31.97
CA LEU A 514 13.70 16.39 -32.40
C LEU A 514 13.94 14.88 -32.19
N GLU A 515 13.50 14.32 -31.06
CA GLU A 515 13.64 12.90 -30.77
C GLU A 515 12.81 12.03 -31.71
N LEU A 516 11.61 12.46 -32.08
CA LEU A 516 10.81 11.80 -33.11
C LEU A 516 11.50 11.87 -34.47
N ALA A 517 12.02 13.03 -34.88
CA ALA A 517 12.74 13.15 -36.14
C ALA A 517 13.97 12.23 -36.20
N LYS A 518 14.76 12.14 -35.12
CA LYS A 518 15.87 11.19 -35.02
C LYS A 518 15.40 9.74 -35.12
N THR A 519 14.34 9.39 -34.39
CA THR A 519 13.77 8.04 -34.40
C THR A 519 13.34 7.65 -35.80
N LEU A 520 12.66 8.54 -36.53
CA LEU A 520 12.27 8.31 -37.91
C LEU A 520 13.48 8.14 -38.83
N LEU A 521 14.51 8.98 -38.71
CA LEU A 521 15.75 8.84 -39.49
C LEU A 521 16.43 7.49 -39.23
N VAL A 522 16.44 7.00 -37.99
CA VAL A 522 17.00 5.69 -37.64
C VAL A 522 16.18 4.55 -38.26
N ILE A 523 14.85 4.64 -38.21
CA ILE A 523 13.94 3.64 -38.78
C ILE A 523 14.08 3.60 -40.30
N TYR A 524 13.86 4.72 -40.99
CA TYR A 524 13.84 4.78 -42.45
C TYR A 524 15.24 4.75 -43.08
N GLY A 525 16.26 5.15 -42.34
CA GLY A 525 17.66 5.00 -42.76
C GLY A 525 18.09 3.53 -42.84
N LYS A 526 17.52 2.66 -42.00
CA LYS A 526 17.82 1.22 -42.00
C LYS A 526 17.01 0.44 -43.04
N SER A 527 15.80 0.87 -43.38
CA SER A 527 14.87 0.07 -44.18
C SER A 527 14.99 0.25 -45.70
N SER A 528 16.00 0.97 -46.21
CA SER A 528 16.07 1.43 -47.63
C SER A 528 14.87 2.26 -48.10
N ASP A 529 13.91 2.55 -47.22
CA ASP A 529 12.74 3.41 -47.43
C ASP A 529 13.05 4.90 -47.18
N LEU A 530 14.33 5.27 -47.05
CA LEU A 530 14.76 6.66 -46.90
C LEU A 530 14.19 7.54 -48.03
N LYS A 531 14.01 6.98 -49.23
CA LYS A 531 13.34 7.67 -50.34
C LYS A 531 11.89 8.02 -49.99
N THR A 532 11.11 7.07 -49.49
CA THR A 532 9.71 7.28 -49.06
C THR A 532 9.64 8.34 -47.97
N PHE A 533 10.57 8.29 -47.02
CA PHE A 533 10.71 9.29 -45.97
C PHE A 533 11.02 10.68 -46.53
N LEU A 534 11.97 10.80 -47.47
CA LEU A 534 12.32 12.08 -48.10
C LEU A 534 11.26 12.61 -49.07
N THR A 535 10.43 11.76 -49.67
CA THR A 535 9.36 12.18 -50.59
C THR A 535 8.08 12.59 -49.88
N SER A 536 7.92 12.24 -48.60
CA SER A 536 6.83 12.73 -47.74
C SER A 536 7.13 14.09 -47.12
N PHE A 537 8.41 14.48 -47.09
CA PHE A 537 8.89 15.82 -46.75
C PHE A 537 8.65 16.77 -47.93
#